data_AF-A0A3M1C129-F1
#
_entry.id   AF-A0A3M1C129-F1
#
_cell.length_a   1.000
_cell.length_b   1.000
_cell.length_c   1.000
_cell.angle_alpha   90.00
_cell.angle_beta   90.00
_cell.angle_gamma   90.00
#
_symmetry.space_group_name_H-M   'P 1'
#
loop_
_entity.id
_entity.type
_entity.pdbx_description
1 polymer ?
#
loop_
_entity_poly.entity_id
_entity_poly.type
_entity_poly.pdbx_seq_one_letter_code
_entity_poly.pdbx_strand_id
1 'polypeptide(L)'
;MKYFFSKSGLYLFLFRRRRGIYGRVLVEAVMAFALIIQSASCKKDKLLTSPTATLNFSSDTILFDTVFTTAGSATKQLRVINPYRQKIRISKIYLEGGNVSPYILNVDGVSGKSFSDIEIDAEDSLYLFIQVNVNPLSSN
;
A
#
# COMPACT_ATOMS: atom_id res chain seq x y z
N MET A 1 -60.13 -32.17 -34.63
CA MET A 1 -60.35 -31.44 -35.88
C MET A 1 -60.34 -29.93 -35.59
N LYS A 2 -59.19 -29.27 -35.81
CA LYS A 2 -59.07 -27.88 -36.29
C LYS A 2 -57.58 -27.61 -36.50
N TYR A 3 -57.19 -27.63 -37.76
CA TYR A 3 -55.88 -27.25 -38.24
C TYR A 3 -55.81 -25.73 -38.31
N PHE A 4 -54.69 -25.15 -37.90
CA PHE A 4 -54.26 -23.86 -38.44
C PHE A 4 -52.75 -23.92 -38.68
N PHE A 5 -52.40 -23.97 -39.96
CA PHE A 5 -51.05 -23.87 -40.51
C PHE A 5 -50.83 -22.38 -40.82
N SER A 6 -49.71 -21.77 -40.39
CA SER A 6 -48.86 -20.88 -41.22
C SER A 6 -47.93 -20.00 -40.37
N LYS A 7 -46.64 -20.32 -40.49
CA LYS A 7 -45.44 -19.45 -40.55
C LYS A 7 -45.36 -18.18 -39.69
N SER A 8 -44.58 -18.27 -38.61
CA SER A 8 -43.48 -17.35 -38.18
C SER A 8 -43.26 -17.60 -36.67
N GLY A 9 -42.20 -18.22 -36.16
CA GLY A 9 -40.82 -18.30 -36.63
C GLY A 9 -39.96 -17.43 -35.71
N LEU A 10 -39.29 -18.07 -34.74
CA LEU A 10 -38.32 -17.50 -33.77
C LEU A 10 -38.89 -16.60 -32.68
N TYR A 11 -39.04 -17.13 -31.47
CA TYR A 11 -38.64 -16.52 -30.17
C TYR A 11 -39.27 -17.27 -28.99
N LEU A 12 -39.39 -18.61 -29.07
CA LEU A 12 -39.82 -19.38 -27.91
C LEU A 12 -39.35 -20.83 -28.00
N PHE A 13 -38.05 -21.05 -28.23
CA PHE A 13 -37.54 -22.41 -28.44
C PHE A 13 -36.15 -22.71 -27.86
N LEU A 14 -35.71 -22.04 -26.79
CA LEU A 14 -34.43 -22.40 -26.13
C LEU A 14 -34.47 -22.54 -24.61
N PHE A 15 -35.65 -22.60 -23.98
CA PHE A 15 -35.71 -22.81 -22.52
C PHE A 15 -36.68 -23.89 -22.07
N ARG A 16 -36.67 -25.04 -22.75
CA ARG A 16 -36.98 -26.29 -22.08
C ARG A 16 -36.39 -27.47 -22.82
N ARG A 17 -35.84 -28.41 -22.04
CA ARG A 17 -35.68 -29.85 -22.36
C ARG A 17 -34.29 -30.32 -22.80
N ARG A 18 -33.38 -30.41 -21.83
CA ARG A 18 -32.78 -31.66 -21.30
C ARG A 18 -31.69 -31.25 -20.31
N ARG A 19 -31.98 -31.27 -19.00
CA ARG A 19 -30.92 -31.23 -17.99
C ARG A 19 -30.22 -32.58 -18.02
N GLY A 20 -29.28 -32.76 -18.94
CA GLY A 20 -28.41 -33.92 -18.94
C GLY A 20 -27.59 -33.94 -17.64
N ILE A 21 -27.46 -35.12 -17.04
CA ILE A 21 -26.69 -35.33 -15.80
C ILE A 21 -25.29 -34.71 -15.91
N TYR A 22 -24.65 -34.86 -17.08
CA TYR A 22 -23.34 -34.29 -17.40
C TYR A 22 -23.28 -32.76 -17.27
N GLY A 23 -24.35 -32.03 -17.61
CA GLY A 23 -24.38 -30.57 -17.50
C GLY A 23 -24.46 -30.07 -16.06
N ARG A 24 -25.14 -30.80 -15.17
CA ARG A 24 -25.18 -30.47 -13.73
C ARG A 24 -23.84 -30.80 -13.06
N VAL A 25 -23.27 -31.96 -13.38
CA VAL A 25 -21.96 -32.38 -12.88
C VAL A 25 -20.85 -31.41 -13.31
N LEU A 26 -20.91 -30.90 -14.54
CA LEU A 26 -19.95 -29.91 -15.03
C LEU A 26 -20.06 -28.57 -14.28
N VAL A 27 -21.29 -28.09 -14.00
CA VAL A 27 -21.50 -26.84 -13.25
C VAL A 27 -21.03 -26.97 -11.80
N GLU A 28 -21.30 -28.11 -11.14
CA GLU A 28 -20.82 -28.36 -9.78
C GLU A 28 -19.29 -28.50 -9.72
N ALA A 29 -18.67 -29.15 -10.72
CA ALA A 29 -17.22 -29.25 -10.81
C ALA A 29 -16.54 -27.88 -11.00
N VAL A 30 -17.11 -26.99 -11.83
CA VAL A 30 -16.60 -25.62 -12.02
C VAL A 30 -16.73 -24.79 -10.74
N MET A 31 -17.85 -24.89 -10.03
CA MET A 31 -18.04 -24.21 -8.74
C MET A 31 -17.08 -24.71 -7.66
N ALA A 32 -16.84 -26.03 -7.59
CA ALA A 32 -15.87 -26.61 -6.68
C ALA A 32 -14.43 -26.18 -6.99
N PHE A 33 -14.06 -26.15 -8.27
CA PHE A 33 -12.74 -25.70 -8.70
C PHE A 33 -12.50 -24.21 -8.40
N ALA A 34 -13.52 -23.36 -8.60
CA ALA A 34 -13.47 -21.95 -8.24
C ALA A 34 -13.30 -21.72 -6.72
N LEU A 35 -13.93 -22.55 -5.89
CA LEU A 35 -13.75 -22.52 -4.43
C LEU A 35 -12.34 -22.92 -3.99
N ILE A 36 -11.74 -23.91 -4.66
CA ILE A 36 -10.36 -24.34 -4.38
C ILE A 36 -9.36 -23.23 -4.72
N ILE A 37 -9.51 -22.54 -5.85
CA ILE A 37 -8.61 -21.44 -6.25
C ILE A 37 -8.66 -20.28 -5.23
N GLN A 38 -9.83 -19.97 -4.67
CA GLN A 38 -9.96 -18.90 -3.65
C GLN A 38 -9.22 -19.23 -2.35
N SER A 39 -9.12 -20.51 -1.98
CA SER A 39 -8.42 -20.94 -0.76
C SER A 39 -6.89 -20.80 -0.84
N ALA A 40 -6.32 -20.80 -2.06
CA ALA A 40 -4.88 -20.69 -2.28
C ALA A 40 -4.33 -19.25 -2.15
N SER A 41 -5.21 -18.24 -2.08
CA SER A 41 -4.77 -16.83 -2.05
C SER A 41 -4.47 -16.30 -0.64
N CYS A 42 -4.59 -17.12 0.41
CA CYS A 42 -4.29 -16.71 1.78
C CYS A 42 -2.77 -16.68 2.03
N LYS A 43 -2.08 -15.66 1.47
CA LYS A 43 -0.74 -15.29 1.93
C LYS A 43 -0.88 -14.63 3.29
N LYS A 44 -0.27 -15.23 4.32
CA LYS A 44 -0.06 -14.56 5.61
C LYS A 44 1.18 -13.69 5.48
N ASP A 45 0.97 -12.39 5.33
CA ASP A 45 2.07 -11.41 5.38
C ASP A 45 2.65 -11.43 6.80
N LYS A 46 3.85 -12.01 6.94
CA LYS A 46 4.55 -12.04 8.21
C LYS A 46 5.27 -10.70 8.38
N LEU A 47 4.83 -9.92 9.37
CA LEU A 47 5.56 -8.74 9.83
C LEU A 47 6.79 -9.18 10.62
N LEU A 48 7.93 -8.56 10.33
CA LEU A 48 9.16 -8.75 11.08
C LEU A 48 9.13 -7.81 12.29
N THR A 49 8.65 -8.32 13.43
CA THR A 49 8.56 -7.59 14.71
C THR A 49 9.79 -7.79 15.60
N SER A 50 10.92 -8.26 15.04
CA SER A 50 12.12 -8.50 15.84
C SER A 50 12.71 -7.17 16.30
N PRO A 51 12.97 -6.98 17.61
CA PRO A 51 13.60 -5.75 18.13
C PRO A 51 15.06 -5.57 17.67
N THR A 52 15.65 -6.59 17.05
CA THR A 52 17.02 -6.57 16.50
C THR A 52 17.08 -6.18 15.03
N ALA A 53 15.96 -5.91 14.38
CA ALA A 53 15.92 -5.52 12.97
C ALA A 53 16.41 -4.09 12.78
N THR A 54 17.54 -3.93 12.09
CA THR A 54 18.14 -2.62 11.83
C THR A 54 17.82 -2.16 10.41
N LEU A 55 17.33 -0.93 10.27
CA LEU A 55 17.13 -0.29 8.97
C LEU A 55 18.43 0.34 8.47
N ASN A 56 18.62 0.35 7.16
CA ASN A 56 19.74 1.02 6.54
C ASN A 56 19.35 2.43 6.14
N PHE A 57 20.22 3.40 6.42
CA PHE A 57 20.03 4.78 6.02
C PHE A 57 20.99 5.12 4.87
N SER A 58 20.54 5.95 3.93
CA SER A 58 21.43 6.41 2.85
C SER A 58 22.52 7.36 3.34
N SER A 59 22.30 8.01 4.48
CA SER A 59 23.27 8.90 5.11
C SER A 59 22.99 9.01 6.60
N ASP A 60 24.05 9.01 7.41
CA ASP A 60 23.96 9.16 8.86
C ASP A 60 23.91 10.63 9.29
N THR A 61 24.27 11.56 8.41
CA THR A 61 24.33 12.99 8.73
C THR A 61 23.97 13.83 7.51
N ILE A 62 22.98 14.70 7.68
CA ILE A 62 22.51 15.62 6.64
C ILE A 62 22.96 17.02 7.01
N LEU A 63 23.78 17.62 6.15
CA LEU A 63 24.27 18.98 6.32
C LEU A 63 23.49 19.95 5.43
N PHE A 64 23.18 21.12 6.01
CA PHE A 64 22.56 22.23 5.31
C PHE A 64 23.58 23.35 5.19
N ASP A 65 24.13 23.53 3.99
CA ASP A 65 25.21 24.51 3.75
C ASP A 65 24.73 25.96 3.87
N THR A 66 23.45 26.21 3.57
CA THR A 66 22.83 27.53 3.69
C THR A 66 21.40 27.38 4.21
N VAL A 67 21.09 28.14 5.27
CA VAL A 67 19.77 28.18 5.88
C VAL A 67 19.20 29.59 5.67
N PHE A 68 18.17 29.69 4.83
CA PHE A 68 17.44 30.94 4.59
C PHE A 68 16.27 31.04 5.56
N THR A 69 16.12 32.22 6.15
CA THR A 69 15.12 32.50 7.17
C THR A 69 13.76 32.89 6.59
N THR A 70 13.75 33.61 5.46
CA THR A 70 12.51 34.20 4.88
C THR A 70 11.88 33.37 3.75
N ALA A 71 12.68 32.66 2.95
CA ALA A 71 12.20 31.93 1.77
C ALA A 71 12.01 30.41 2.01
N GLY A 72 12.36 29.92 3.20
CA GLY A 72 12.57 28.50 3.44
C GLY A 72 13.91 28.03 2.87
N SER A 73 14.52 27.02 3.50
CA SER A 73 15.82 26.49 3.08
C SER A 73 15.68 25.30 2.13
N ALA A 74 16.80 24.85 1.58
CA ALA A 74 16.86 23.68 0.73
C ALA A 74 16.27 22.44 1.42
N THR A 75 15.47 21.67 0.69
CA THR A 75 14.99 20.36 1.13
C THR A 75 16.05 19.31 0.85
N LYS A 76 16.36 18.48 1.85
CA LYS A 76 17.28 17.35 1.72
C LYS A 76 16.48 16.05 1.77
N GLN A 77 16.87 15.08 0.95
CA GLN A 77 16.27 13.75 0.94
C GLN A 77 17.14 12.76 1.70
N LEU A 78 16.49 11.85 2.43
CA LEU A 78 17.08 10.72 3.13
C LEU A 78 16.26 9.48 2.79
N ARG A 79 16.94 8.40 2.43
CA ARG A 79 16.27 7.12 2.15
C ARG A 79 16.46 6.18 3.33
N VAL A 80 15.37 5.59 3.78
CA VAL A 80 15.36 4.51 4.78
C VAL A 80 15.07 3.22 4.04
N ILE A 81 15.92 2.23 4.18
CA ILE A 81 15.89 1.01 3.37
C ILE A 81 15.63 -0.16 4.30
N ASN A 82 14.69 -1.01 3.91
CA ASN A 82 14.46 -2.32 4.50
C ASN A 82 15.29 -3.37 3.75
N PRO A 83 16.43 -3.84 4.30
CA PRO A 83 17.25 -4.85 3.63
C PRO A 83 16.66 -6.27 3.73
N TYR A 84 15.55 -6.46 4.46
CA TYR A 84 15.01 -7.77 4.75
C TYR A 84 13.91 -8.16 3.76
N ARG A 85 13.77 -9.48 3.55
CA ARG A 85 12.71 -10.09 2.72
C ARG A 85 11.34 -10.15 3.38
N GLN A 86 11.15 -9.38 4.45
CA GLN A 86 9.91 -9.31 5.21
C GLN A 86 9.56 -7.85 5.44
N LYS A 87 8.26 -7.57 5.49
CA LYS A 87 7.75 -6.24 5.80
C LYS A 87 8.14 -5.86 7.23
N ILE A 88 8.60 -4.62 7.41
CA ILE A 88 8.96 -4.04 8.71
C ILE A 88 7.97 -2.94 9.06
N ARG A 89 7.62 -2.84 10.35
CA ARG A 89 6.85 -1.73 10.91
C ARG A 89 7.76 -0.88 11.79
N ILE A 90 7.87 0.40 11.45
CA ILE A 90 8.54 1.42 12.23
C ILE A 90 7.56 1.95 13.27
N SER A 91 7.88 1.78 14.55
CA SER A 91 7.02 2.23 15.63
C SER A 91 6.84 3.75 15.65
N LYS A 92 7.94 4.50 15.45
CA LYS A 92 7.90 5.96 15.50
C LYS A 92 9.02 6.61 14.69
N ILE A 93 8.68 7.67 13.98
CA ILE A 93 9.62 8.60 13.34
C ILE A 93 9.28 9.99 13.87
N TYR A 94 10.22 10.67 14.52
CA TYR A 94 9.96 11.97 15.11
C TYR A 94 11.19 12.86 15.12
N LEU A 95 10.95 14.16 15.16
CA LEU A 95 11.99 15.15 15.43
C LEU A 95 12.13 15.29 16.95
N GLU A 96 13.36 15.24 17.46
CA GLU A 96 13.64 15.36 18.90
C GLU A 96 13.09 16.67 19.49
N GLY A 97 13.23 17.77 18.76
CA GLY A 97 12.66 19.07 19.15
C GLY A 97 11.13 19.16 19.06
N GLY A 98 10.43 18.09 18.67
CA GLY A 98 8.98 18.04 18.58
C GLY A 98 8.38 19.25 17.84
N ASN A 99 7.34 19.85 18.42
CA ASN A 99 6.63 20.99 17.82
C ASN A 99 7.45 22.27 17.72
N VAL A 100 8.48 22.45 18.55
CA VAL A 100 9.38 23.62 18.49
C VAL A 100 10.55 23.41 17.55
N SER A 101 10.71 22.21 16.99
CA SER A 101 11.76 21.96 15.99
C SER A 101 11.61 22.88 14.77
N PRO A 102 12.70 23.54 14.33
CA PRO A 102 12.73 24.32 13.09
C PRO A 102 12.74 23.43 11.84
N TYR A 103 12.88 22.12 12.03
CA TYR A 103 12.80 21.15 10.95
C TYR A 103 11.35 20.76 10.67
N ILE A 104 11.08 20.58 9.39
CA ILE A 104 9.83 20.03 8.87
C ILE A 104 10.19 18.70 8.24
N LEU A 105 9.53 17.64 8.71
CA LEU A 105 9.70 16.30 8.18
C LEU A 105 8.55 15.98 7.22
N ASN A 106 8.87 15.28 6.15
CA ASN A 106 7.89 14.67 5.27
C ASN A 106 8.28 13.22 5.06
N VAL A 107 7.34 12.31 5.32
CA VAL A 107 7.51 10.87 5.23
C VAL A 107 6.59 10.39 4.11
N ASP A 108 7.17 9.91 3.02
CA ASP A 108 6.45 9.36 1.87
C ASP A 108 5.33 10.27 1.32
N GLY A 109 5.60 11.59 1.27
CA GLY A 109 4.66 12.60 0.81
C GLY A 109 3.81 13.24 1.91
N VAL A 110 3.72 12.64 3.09
CA VAL A 110 2.95 13.20 4.22
C VAL A 110 3.84 14.09 5.07
N SER A 111 3.50 15.38 5.21
CA SER A 111 4.22 16.31 6.07
C SER A 111 3.73 16.26 7.52
N GLY A 112 4.66 16.32 8.47
CA GLY A 112 4.39 16.21 9.89
C GLY A 112 5.66 16.27 10.72
N LYS A 113 5.53 16.26 12.05
CA LYS A 113 6.68 16.27 12.98
C LYS A 113 6.89 14.95 13.72
N SER A 114 5.87 14.11 13.71
CA SER A 114 5.87 12.77 14.30
C SER A 114 4.96 11.87 13.47
N PHE A 115 5.41 10.65 13.23
CA PHE A 115 4.72 9.61 12.52
C PHE A 115 4.85 8.33 13.35
N SER A 116 3.82 7.51 13.34
CA SER A 116 3.81 6.22 14.01
C SER A 116 3.32 5.15 13.05
N ASP A 117 3.75 3.92 13.30
CA ASP A 117 3.23 2.74 12.61
C ASP A 117 3.37 2.78 11.09
N ILE A 118 4.50 3.30 10.62
CA ILE A 118 4.84 3.32 9.20
C ILE A 118 5.37 1.94 8.81
N GLU A 119 4.79 1.34 7.77
CA GLU A 119 5.24 0.05 7.23
C GLU A 119 6.10 0.26 5.99
N ILE A 120 7.18 -0.52 5.88
CA ILE A 120 8.02 -0.61 4.69
C ILE A 120 7.97 -2.05 4.19
N ASP A 121 7.66 -2.23 2.92
CA ASP A 121 7.60 -3.53 2.27
C ASP A 121 8.98 -4.23 2.22
N ALA A 122 8.96 -5.52 1.91
CA ALA A 122 10.17 -6.33 1.82
C ALA A 122 11.09 -5.83 0.69
N GLU A 123 12.38 -5.68 0.99
CA GLU A 123 13.41 -5.18 0.05
C GLU A 123 13.09 -3.79 -0.55
N ASP A 124 12.24 -3.00 0.13
CA ASP A 124 11.80 -1.68 -0.31
C ASP A 124 12.37 -0.54 0.56
N SER A 125 11.99 0.70 0.25
CA SER A 125 12.49 1.90 0.88
C SER A 125 11.45 2.99 1.06
N LEU A 126 11.65 3.79 2.10
CA LEU A 126 10.89 4.97 2.41
C LEU A 126 11.70 6.23 2.09
N TYR A 127 11.04 7.22 1.50
CA TYR A 127 11.62 8.55 1.30
C TYR A 127 11.26 9.48 2.46
N LEU A 128 12.29 10.11 3.02
CA LEU A 128 12.18 11.18 4.00
C LEU A 128 12.68 12.46 3.35
N PHE A 129 11.87 13.51 3.40
CA PHE A 129 12.28 14.85 3.01
C PHE A 129 12.36 15.73 4.25
N ILE A 130 13.53 16.32 4.47
CA ILE A 130 13.81 17.19 5.61
C ILE A 130 13.99 18.60 5.06
N GLN A 131 13.15 19.51 5.53
CA GLN A 131 13.29 20.93 5.27
C GLN A 131 13.59 21.64 6.58
N VAL A 132 14.35 22.75 6.50
CA VAL A 132 14.58 23.62 7.65
C VAL A 132 13.93 24.99 7.39
N ASN A 133 13.19 25.46 8.39
CA ASN A 133 12.51 26.74 8.39
C ASN A 133 12.86 27.48 9.68
N VAL A 134 13.71 28.50 9.57
CA VAL A 134 14.16 29.32 10.70
C VAL A 134 13.48 30.67 10.61
N ASN A 135 12.53 30.95 11.50
CA ASN A 135 11.96 32.28 11.61
C ASN A 135 12.91 33.20 12.40
N PRO A 136 13.42 34.30 11.82
CA PRO A 136 14.37 35.17 12.53
C PRO A 136 13.70 36.01 13.64
N LEU A 137 12.36 35.97 13.74
CA LEU A 137 11.57 36.73 14.71
C LEU A 137 11.07 35.88 15.89
N SER A 138 11.38 34.58 15.94
CA SER A 138 11.09 33.77 17.13
C SER A 138 12.09 34.15 18.23
N SER A 139 11.73 35.13 19.05
CA SER A 139 12.43 35.46 20.28
C SER A 139 12.53 34.21 21.17
N ASN A 140 13.75 33.88 21.60
CA ASN A 140 13.94 33.08 22.82
C ASN A 140 13.45 33.85 24.04
#